data_AF-G3HNJ2-F1
#
_entry.id   AF-G3HNJ2-F1
#
_cell.length_a   1.000
_cell.length_b   1.000
_cell.length_c   1.000
_cell.angle_alpha   90.00
_cell.angle_beta   90.00
_cell.angle_gamma   90.00
#
_symmetry.space_group_name_H-M   'P 1'
#
loop_
_entity.id
_entity.type
_entity.pdbx_description
1 polymer ?
#
loop_
_entity_poly.entity_id
_entity_poly.type
_entity_poly.pdbx_seq_one_letter_code
_entity_poly.pdbx_strand_id
1 'polypeptide(L)'
;MPSFPCTQEGRSGPRCSRCQKNLSLHTSVRILYLFLALLLVAVAVLASLVFRKVDSLSEDISLAQSIYNKKLVSMQENLQGLDPKALNNCSFCREAGQLGQEIRKLQEELEGLQKMLLAQEVQLDQTSQAHELLSTTSSQISQEMGSCSFSIHQVNQSLGLFLAQVRGWQATTAGMDTTLKDLTQECYDVRAAVHQINFTVGQTAEWIHGIQRKTDEETLTLQKMVTDWQNYTRLFGGLRSTSAKTGEMVKTIQATLGASSQRISQNSESMHDLVLQVMGLQLQLDNISSFLDDHEENMHDLQYHTRYAQNRTVERFESLEGRMASHEIEIGTIFTNINATDNHVHSMLKYLDDVRLSCTLGFHTHAEELYYLNKSVSLMLGTTDLLRERFSLLSARLDFNVRNLSMIMEEMKAVDTQHGEILRNVTIIRGVPGPPGPRGLKGDAGIKGPLGNRGPKGDSGSLGPPGRQGPQGPPGEPGPVGERGPAGPRGFSGLKGSKGSFGTGGPRGQPGPKGDVGPPGPEGPPGSPGPSGPQGKPGISGKTGSPGQRGATGPKGEPGIQGPPGLPGPPGPPGNSSPY
;
A
#
# COMPACT_ATOMS: atom_id res chain seq x y z
N MET A 1 -12.43 18.51 34.40
CA MET A 1 -11.02 18.71 33.99
C MET A 1 -10.17 17.69 34.70
N PRO A 2 -9.42 16.81 34.01
CA PRO A 2 -8.34 16.06 34.63
C PRO A 2 -7.00 16.78 34.40
N SER A 3 -6.27 16.98 35.48
CA SER A 3 -4.93 17.58 35.53
C SER A 3 -3.85 16.50 35.39
N PHE A 4 -3.03 16.58 34.34
CA PHE A 4 -1.79 15.82 34.22
C PHE A 4 -0.60 16.72 34.60
N PRO A 5 0.33 16.26 35.47
CA PRO A 5 1.54 17.01 35.81
C PRO A 5 2.65 16.71 34.79
N CYS A 6 3.20 17.76 34.16
CA CYS A 6 4.47 17.66 33.43
C CYS A 6 5.63 17.85 34.40
N THR A 7 6.43 16.81 34.57
CA THR A 7 7.75 16.85 35.20
C THR A 7 8.72 17.68 34.37
N GLN A 8 9.48 18.54 35.07
CA GLN A 8 10.61 19.30 34.52
C GLN A 8 11.79 18.37 34.25
N GLU A 9 12.32 18.39 33.03
CA GLU A 9 13.75 18.19 32.80
C GLU A 9 14.20 19.06 31.64
N GLY A 10 15.31 19.77 31.86
CA GLY A 10 15.71 20.93 31.07
C GLY A 10 16.22 20.59 29.67
N ARG A 11 15.80 21.40 28.69
CA ARG A 11 16.63 21.91 27.59
C ARG A 11 15.85 22.99 26.84
N SER A 12 16.47 24.16 26.69
CA SER A 12 15.95 25.29 25.91
C SER A 12 15.97 24.97 24.41
N GLY A 13 14.80 24.64 23.85
CA GLY A 13 14.53 24.59 22.41
C GLY A 13 13.55 25.70 21.97
N PRO A 14 13.49 26.05 20.67
CA PRO A 14 12.82 27.25 20.20
C PRO A 14 11.31 27.19 20.47
N ARG A 15 10.78 28.26 21.07
CA ARG A 15 9.39 28.36 21.52
C ARG A 15 8.43 28.10 20.36
N CYS A 16 7.57 27.10 20.53
CA CYS A 16 6.48 26.80 19.61
C CYS A 16 5.54 28.02 19.50
N SER A 17 5.48 28.64 18.32
CA SER A 17 4.64 29.82 18.01
C SER A 17 3.15 29.59 18.27
N ARG A 18 2.71 28.32 18.32
CA ARG A 18 1.33 27.92 18.61
C ARG A 18 0.98 28.05 20.10
N CYS A 19 1.95 27.86 21.00
CA CYS A 19 1.74 28.02 22.46
C CYS A 19 1.68 29.50 22.87
N GLN A 20 2.47 30.37 22.23
CA GLN A 20 2.46 31.81 22.50
C GLN A 20 1.14 32.47 22.06
N LYS A 21 0.57 32.04 20.93
CA LYS A 21 -0.75 32.50 20.46
C LYS A 21 -1.90 32.08 21.38
N ASN A 22 -1.80 30.91 22.00
CA ASN A 22 -2.84 30.42 22.91
C ASN A 22 -2.82 31.20 24.25
N LEU A 23 -1.62 31.55 24.73
CA LEU A 23 -1.46 32.39 25.91
C LEU A 23 -1.94 33.84 25.68
N SER A 24 -1.64 34.42 24.50
CA SER A 24 -2.11 35.77 24.15
C SER A 24 -3.63 35.83 23.95
N LEU A 25 -4.24 34.78 23.39
CA LEU A 25 -5.69 34.70 23.25
C LEU A 25 -6.37 34.64 24.62
N HIS A 26 -5.82 33.82 25.54
CA HIS A 26 -6.37 33.65 26.87
C HIS A 26 -6.23 34.91 27.75
N THR A 27 -5.18 35.71 27.56
CA THR A 27 -5.05 37.02 28.21
C THR A 27 -5.97 38.06 27.60
N SER A 28 -6.12 38.10 26.27
CA SER A 28 -7.07 38.99 25.59
C SER A 28 -8.51 38.71 25.99
N VAL A 29 -8.91 37.44 26.11
CA VAL A 29 -10.26 37.06 26.57
C VAL A 29 -10.50 37.48 28.02
N ARG A 30 -9.51 37.31 28.92
CA ARG A 30 -9.62 37.79 30.31
C ARG A 30 -9.74 39.32 30.41
N ILE A 31 -9.00 40.05 29.58
CA ILE A 31 -9.10 41.52 29.50
C ILE A 31 -10.48 41.94 29.00
N LEU A 32 -11.04 41.22 28.01
CA LEU A 32 -12.39 41.48 27.50
C LEU A 32 -13.46 41.27 28.59
N TYR A 33 -13.36 40.20 29.37
CA TYR A 33 -14.27 39.95 30.50
C TYR A 33 -14.16 41.02 31.59
N LEU A 34 -12.95 41.49 31.89
CA LEU A 34 -12.75 42.62 32.82
C LEU A 34 -13.38 43.92 32.29
N PHE A 35 -13.24 44.19 30.99
CA PHE A 35 -13.85 45.36 30.36
C PHE A 35 -15.38 45.28 30.37
N LEU A 36 -15.95 44.10 30.11
CA LEU A 36 -17.39 43.86 30.17
C LEU A 36 -17.92 44.04 31.60
N ALA A 37 -17.19 43.53 32.60
CA ALA A 37 -17.55 43.72 34.00
C ALA A 37 -17.53 45.20 34.41
N LEU A 38 -16.50 45.95 33.99
CA LEU A 38 -16.43 47.40 34.22
C LEU A 38 -17.57 48.16 33.53
N LEU A 39 -17.95 47.75 32.31
CA LEU A 39 -19.10 48.31 31.60
C LEU A 39 -20.42 48.05 32.33
N LEU A 40 -20.63 46.84 32.83
CA LEU A 40 -21.83 46.51 33.62
C LEU A 40 -21.91 47.32 34.91
N VAL A 41 -20.77 47.50 35.60
CA VAL A 41 -20.69 48.35 36.80
C VAL A 41 -20.97 49.82 36.44
N ALA A 42 -20.41 50.33 35.35
CA ALA A 42 -20.65 51.70 34.90
C ALA A 42 -22.13 51.93 34.55
N VAL A 43 -22.77 50.98 33.86
CA VAL A 43 -24.21 51.04 33.55
C VAL A 43 -25.05 50.99 34.83
N ALA A 44 -24.70 50.14 35.80
CA ALA A 44 -25.40 50.08 37.09
C ALA A 44 -25.24 51.38 37.91
N VAL A 45 -24.06 52.00 37.89
CA VAL A 45 -23.81 53.28 38.56
C VAL A 45 -24.59 54.41 37.88
N LEU A 46 -24.59 54.45 36.55
CA LEU A 46 -25.39 55.42 35.80
C LEU A 46 -26.89 55.24 36.05
N ALA A 47 -27.39 54.00 36.04
CA ALA A 47 -28.78 53.70 36.38
C ALA A 47 -29.14 54.18 37.79
N SER A 48 -28.29 53.89 38.79
CA SER A 48 -28.54 54.34 40.17
C SER A 48 -28.51 55.87 40.32
N LEU A 49 -27.65 56.57 39.58
CA LEU A 49 -27.64 58.04 39.53
C LEU A 49 -28.91 58.61 38.89
N VAL A 50 -29.42 57.97 37.84
CA VAL A 50 -30.67 58.37 37.19
C VAL A 50 -31.85 58.14 38.12
N PHE A 51 -31.96 56.98 38.75
CA PHE A 51 -33.03 56.70 39.72
C PHE A 51 -33.01 57.68 40.89
N ARG A 52 -31.82 57.98 41.45
CA ARG A 52 -31.68 58.99 42.51
C ARG A 52 -32.18 60.38 42.10
N LYS A 53 -31.98 60.74 40.83
CA LYS A 53 -32.41 62.04 40.29
C LYS A 53 -33.91 62.06 39.98
N VAL A 54 -34.48 60.93 39.58
CA VAL A 54 -35.93 60.77 39.42
C VAL A 54 -36.63 60.84 40.79
N ASP A 55 -36.08 60.20 41.82
CA ASP A 55 -36.61 60.27 43.18
C ASP A 55 -36.56 61.70 43.74
N SER A 56 -35.46 62.44 43.50
CA SER A 56 -35.38 63.85 43.94
C SER A 56 -36.39 64.73 43.18
N LEU A 57 -36.60 64.50 41.89
CA LEU A 57 -37.63 65.21 41.13
C LEU A 57 -39.04 64.86 41.64
N SER A 58 -39.28 63.61 42.02
CA SER A 58 -40.56 63.17 42.59
C SER A 58 -40.83 63.85 43.94
N GLU A 59 -39.82 63.98 44.80
CA GLU A 59 -39.91 64.74 46.06
C GLU A 59 -40.18 66.23 45.79
N ASP A 60 -39.46 66.86 44.85
CA ASP A 60 -39.66 68.27 44.48
C ASP A 60 -41.08 68.53 43.92
N ILE A 61 -41.61 67.62 43.10
CA ILE A 61 -42.98 67.71 42.56
C ILE A 61 -44.00 67.56 43.71
N SER A 62 -43.80 66.62 44.64
CA SER A 62 -44.69 66.45 45.79
C SER A 62 -44.71 67.68 46.71
N LEU A 63 -43.55 68.33 46.87
CA LEU A 63 -43.39 69.52 47.69
C LEU A 63 -44.04 70.75 47.01
N ALA A 64 -43.88 70.89 45.68
CA ALA A 64 -44.60 71.88 44.90
C ALA A 64 -46.13 71.68 45.00
N GLN A 65 -46.61 70.44 44.89
CA GLN A 65 -48.04 70.11 44.96
C GLN A 65 -48.63 70.41 46.36
N SER A 66 -47.85 70.19 47.42
CA SER A 66 -48.18 70.61 48.79
C SER A 66 -48.26 72.13 48.94
N ILE A 67 -47.33 72.88 48.34
CA ILE A 67 -47.33 74.35 48.35
C ILE A 67 -48.55 74.90 47.60
N TYR A 68 -48.85 74.37 46.41
CA TYR A 68 -50.01 74.80 45.62
C TYR A 68 -51.33 74.47 46.33
N ASN A 69 -51.45 73.29 46.96
CA ASN A 69 -52.63 72.96 47.77
C ASN A 69 -52.78 73.89 48.99
N LYS A 70 -51.68 74.23 49.68
CA LYS A 70 -51.72 75.22 50.76
C LYS A 70 -52.17 76.60 50.27
N LYS A 71 -51.72 77.01 49.08
CA LYS A 71 -52.09 78.30 48.46
C LYS A 71 -53.54 78.32 48.00
N LEU A 72 -54.05 77.20 47.50
CA LEU A 72 -55.48 77.02 47.16
C LEU A 72 -56.35 77.09 48.40
N VAL A 73 -55.96 76.42 49.49
CA VAL A 73 -56.68 76.48 50.77
C VAL A 73 -56.66 77.90 51.35
N SER A 74 -55.52 78.62 51.29
CA SER A 74 -55.46 80.01 51.77
C SER A 74 -56.25 80.98 50.87
N MET A 75 -56.26 80.77 49.55
CA MET A 75 -57.11 81.52 48.62
C MET A 75 -58.59 81.25 48.89
N GLN A 76 -58.94 80.02 49.25
CA GLN A 76 -60.30 79.62 49.58
C GLN A 76 -60.75 80.20 50.94
N GLU A 77 -59.89 80.25 51.95
CA GLU A 77 -60.14 80.98 53.21
C GLU A 77 -60.29 82.49 52.98
N ASN A 78 -59.46 83.09 52.13
CA ASN A 78 -59.55 84.51 51.77
C ASN A 78 -60.84 84.84 51.00
N LEU A 79 -61.35 83.91 50.18
CA LEU A 79 -62.64 84.04 49.49
C LEU A 79 -63.83 83.82 50.44
N GLN A 80 -63.68 82.99 51.48
CA GLN A 80 -64.73 82.70 52.46
C GLN A 80 -64.88 83.81 53.53
N GLY A 81 -63.90 84.71 53.65
CA GLY A 81 -63.96 85.92 54.48
C GLY A 81 -64.64 87.14 53.83
N LEU A 82 -65.06 87.04 52.56
CA LEU A 82 -65.82 88.09 51.86
C LEU A 82 -67.33 87.88 52.07
N ASP A 83 -67.84 88.32 53.23
CA ASP A 83 -69.28 88.45 53.50
C ASP A 83 -69.89 89.54 52.57
N PRO A 84 -71.14 89.38 52.06
CA PRO A 84 -71.67 90.12 50.91
C PRO A 84 -72.23 91.50 51.30
N LYS A 85 -71.43 92.32 51.98
CA LYS A 85 -71.75 93.72 52.32
C LYS A 85 -70.67 94.69 51.85
N ALA A 86 -70.36 94.60 50.56
CA ALA A 86 -69.79 95.71 49.79
C ALA A 86 -70.33 95.68 48.35
N LEU A 87 -71.64 95.44 48.21
CA LEU A 87 -72.36 95.73 46.98
C LEU A 87 -72.72 97.22 46.99
N ASN A 88 -71.74 98.08 46.73
CA ASN A 88 -71.92 99.40 46.10
C ASN A 88 -70.54 100.01 45.86
N ASN A 89 -70.24 100.23 44.58
CA ASN A 89 -68.99 100.68 43.98
C ASN A 89 -67.87 99.64 43.91
N CYS A 90 -67.86 98.86 42.82
CA CYS A 90 -66.69 98.10 42.43
C CYS A 90 -66.46 98.20 40.91
N SER A 91 -65.47 99.01 40.52
CA SER A 91 -64.79 98.92 39.24
C SER A 91 -63.97 97.62 39.10
N PHE A 92 -63.91 96.80 40.15
CA PHE A 92 -63.17 95.53 40.24
C PHE A 92 -63.97 94.30 39.75
N CYS A 93 -65.25 94.45 39.42
CA CYS A 93 -66.07 93.34 38.89
C CYS A 93 -65.61 92.82 37.51
N ARG A 94 -64.79 93.59 36.79
CA ARG A 94 -64.20 93.15 35.51
C ARG A 94 -63.00 92.19 35.74
N GLU A 95 -62.23 92.40 36.81
CA GLU A 95 -61.07 91.56 37.15
C GLU A 95 -61.47 90.25 37.83
N ALA A 96 -62.50 90.24 38.70
CA ALA A 96 -63.03 89.00 39.28
C ALA A 96 -63.71 88.08 38.23
N GLY A 97 -64.37 88.67 37.23
CA GLY A 97 -64.94 87.94 36.09
C GLY A 97 -63.88 87.37 35.15
N GLN A 98 -62.78 88.11 34.92
CA GLN A 98 -61.61 87.62 34.17
C GLN A 98 -60.91 86.48 34.91
N LEU A 99 -60.71 86.61 36.23
CA LEU A 99 -60.08 85.56 37.04
C LEU A 99 -60.91 84.27 37.03
N GLY A 100 -62.24 84.36 37.16
CA GLY A 100 -63.13 83.19 37.07
C GLY A 100 -63.20 82.57 35.67
N GLN A 101 -62.87 83.32 34.62
CA GLN A 101 -62.76 82.80 33.26
C GLN A 101 -61.41 82.11 33.02
N GLU A 102 -60.33 82.64 33.58
CA GLU A 102 -59.01 81.99 33.58
C GLU A 102 -59.00 80.70 34.40
N ILE A 103 -59.65 80.68 35.58
CA ILE A 103 -59.78 79.47 36.40
C ILE A 103 -60.51 78.37 35.65
N ARG A 104 -61.61 78.68 34.95
CA ARG A 104 -62.34 77.70 34.14
C ARG A 104 -61.52 77.18 32.98
N LYS A 105 -60.76 78.06 32.31
CA LYS A 105 -59.86 77.68 31.22
C LYS A 105 -58.74 76.76 31.71
N LEU A 106 -58.14 77.07 32.87
CA LEU A 106 -57.17 76.21 33.53
C LEU A 106 -57.78 74.86 33.93
N GLN A 107 -59.05 74.83 34.32
CA GLN A 107 -59.77 73.60 34.67
C GLN A 107 -59.98 72.70 33.44
N GLU A 108 -60.36 73.27 32.30
CA GLU A 108 -60.47 72.54 31.02
C GLU A 108 -59.10 72.05 30.52
N GLU A 109 -58.05 72.86 30.64
CA GLU A 109 -56.69 72.46 30.31
C GLU A 109 -56.19 71.33 31.22
N LEU A 110 -56.52 71.36 32.51
CA LEU A 110 -56.18 70.30 33.46
C LEU A 110 -56.92 68.99 33.14
N GLU A 111 -58.21 69.05 32.82
CA GLU A 111 -58.99 67.88 32.38
C GLU A 111 -58.45 67.30 31.05
N GLY A 112 -58.04 68.17 30.13
CA GLY A 112 -57.38 67.78 28.89
C GLY A 112 -56.06 67.06 29.12
N LEU A 113 -55.22 67.59 30.02
CA LEU A 113 -53.97 66.96 30.42
C LEU A 113 -54.21 65.61 31.11
N GLN A 114 -55.22 65.51 31.98
CA GLN A 114 -55.54 64.28 32.70
C GLN A 114 -56.00 63.17 31.76
N LYS A 115 -56.79 63.50 30.72
CA LYS A 115 -57.15 62.54 29.65
C LYS A 115 -55.94 62.10 28.84
N MET A 116 -55.03 63.03 28.51
CA MET A 116 -53.80 62.70 27.80
C MET A 116 -52.92 61.76 28.62
N LEU A 117 -52.78 62.01 29.92
CA LEU A 117 -51.97 61.21 30.84
C LEU A 117 -52.53 59.78 30.98
N LEU A 118 -53.86 59.65 31.06
CA LEU A 118 -54.53 58.35 31.14
C LEU A 118 -54.41 57.57 29.82
N ALA A 119 -54.50 58.24 28.67
CA ALA A 119 -54.22 57.64 27.37
C ALA A 119 -52.76 57.16 27.26
N GLN A 120 -51.82 57.95 27.78
CA GLN A 120 -50.40 57.63 27.77
C GLN A 120 -50.08 56.44 28.69
N GLU A 121 -50.77 56.30 29.82
CA GLU A 121 -50.63 55.17 30.75
C GLU A 121 -51.13 53.86 30.12
N VAL A 122 -52.30 53.87 29.46
CA VAL A 122 -52.80 52.72 28.69
C VAL A 122 -51.82 52.32 27.59
N GLN A 123 -51.23 53.30 26.91
CA GLN A 123 -50.25 53.03 25.85
C GLN A 123 -48.96 52.43 26.43
N LEU A 124 -48.51 52.91 27.60
CA LEU A 124 -47.36 52.36 28.30
C LEU A 124 -47.61 50.89 28.71
N ASP A 125 -48.80 50.58 29.21
CA ASP A 125 -49.17 49.23 29.63
C ASP A 125 -49.23 48.25 28.44
N GLN A 126 -49.79 48.69 27.30
CA GLN A 126 -49.76 47.92 26.05
C GLN A 126 -48.33 47.66 25.56
N THR A 127 -47.44 48.67 25.63
CA THR A 127 -46.04 48.48 25.25
C THR A 127 -45.28 47.56 26.21
N SER A 128 -45.62 47.58 27.50
CA SER A 128 -45.07 46.67 28.51
C SER A 128 -45.44 45.21 28.20
N GLN A 129 -46.73 44.94 27.93
CA GLN A 129 -47.18 43.59 27.55
C GLN A 129 -46.54 43.11 26.24
N ALA A 130 -46.41 43.99 25.24
CA ALA A 130 -45.71 43.65 24.00
C ALA A 130 -44.23 43.32 24.24
N HIS A 131 -43.57 44.04 25.14
CA HIS A 131 -42.19 43.76 25.53
C HIS A 131 -42.05 42.41 26.24
N GLU A 132 -42.98 42.05 27.11
CA GLU A 132 -42.99 40.76 27.80
C GLU A 132 -43.22 39.58 26.83
N LEU A 133 -44.11 39.76 25.84
CA LEU A 133 -44.32 38.79 24.77
C LEU A 133 -43.07 38.63 23.87
N LEU A 134 -42.39 39.74 23.54
CA LEU A 134 -41.13 39.71 22.79
C LEU A 134 -40.00 39.04 23.58
N SER A 135 -39.94 39.28 24.89
CA SER A 135 -38.96 38.64 25.78
C SER A 135 -39.16 37.13 25.85
N THR A 136 -40.41 36.68 26.02
CA THR A 136 -40.75 35.25 26.06
C THR A 136 -40.46 34.58 24.72
N THR A 137 -40.85 35.17 23.58
CA THR A 137 -40.49 34.62 22.25
C THR A 137 -38.99 34.60 22.01
N SER A 138 -38.25 35.63 22.41
CA SER A 138 -36.78 35.67 22.31
C SER A 138 -36.11 34.55 23.11
N SER A 139 -36.61 34.28 24.32
CA SER A 139 -36.13 33.17 25.15
C SER A 139 -36.37 31.80 24.49
N GLN A 140 -37.54 31.64 23.86
CA GLN A 140 -37.93 30.41 23.19
C GLN A 140 -37.09 30.15 21.93
N ILE A 141 -36.86 31.19 21.12
CA ILE A 141 -35.95 31.14 19.96
C ILE A 141 -34.53 30.80 20.41
N SER A 142 -34.04 31.38 21.51
CA SER A 142 -32.71 31.08 22.04
C SER A 142 -32.59 29.62 22.48
N GLN A 143 -33.65 29.06 23.07
CA GLN A 143 -33.69 27.65 23.47
C GLN A 143 -33.72 26.71 22.26
N GLU A 144 -34.52 27.01 21.23
CA GLU A 144 -34.53 26.22 19.99
C GLU A 144 -33.19 26.32 19.25
N MET A 145 -32.57 27.50 19.20
CA MET A 145 -31.24 27.69 18.62
C MET A 145 -30.18 26.86 19.36
N GLY A 146 -30.26 26.78 20.70
CA GLY A 146 -29.43 25.90 21.51
C GLY A 146 -29.62 24.42 21.18
N SER A 147 -30.88 23.98 21.02
CA SER A 147 -31.21 22.60 20.64
C SER A 147 -30.73 22.24 19.23
N CYS A 148 -30.85 23.17 18.28
CA CYS A 148 -30.36 23.02 16.93
C CYS A 148 -28.82 22.93 16.90
N SER A 149 -28.13 23.79 17.64
CA SER A 149 -26.67 23.74 17.80
C SER A 149 -26.20 22.40 18.37
N PHE A 150 -26.89 21.88 19.38
CA PHE A 150 -26.60 20.56 19.95
C PHE A 150 -26.79 19.44 18.92
N SER A 151 -27.89 19.47 18.16
CA SER A 151 -28.18 18.50 17.11
C SER A 151 -27.12 18.52 16.01
N ILE A 152 -26.69 19.71 15.58
CA ILE A 152 -25.60 19.89 14.60
C ILE A 152 -24.30 19.29 15.14
N HIS A 153 -23.97 19.52 16.41
CA HIS A 153 -22.79 18.93 17.04
C HIS A 153 -22.83 17.40 17.05
N GLN A 154 -23.99 16.82 17.35
CA GLN A 154 -24.19 15.37 17.37
C GLN A 154 -24.09 14.74 15.97
N VAL A 155 -24.65 15.42 14.95
CA VAL A 155 -24.50 15.00 13.55
C VAL A 155 -23.03 15.08 13.13
N ASN A 156 -22.33 16.15 13.46
CA ASN A 156 -20.91 16.32 13.11
C ASN A 156 -20.02 15.25 13.77
N GLN A 157 -20.30 14.91 15.03
CA GLN A 157 -19.63 13.82 15.72
C GLN A 157 -19.89 12.46 15.05
N SER A 158 -21.14 12.20 14.68
CA SER A 158 -21.52 10.97 13.96
C SER A 158 -20.79 10.91 12.63
N LEU A 159 -20.80 11.99 11.84
CA LEU A 159 -20.09 12.09 10.56
C LEU A 159 -18.58 11.83 10.70
N GLY A 160 -17.98 12.29 11.79
CA GLY A 160 -16.58 12.01 12.12
C GLY A 160 -16.29 10.52 12.33
N LEU A 161 -17.19 9.79 13.00
CA LEU A 161 -17.08 8.33 13.17
C LEU A 161 -17.24 7.59 11.83
N PHE A 162 -18.21 7.98 11.02
CA PHE A 162 -18.39 7.44 9.66
C PHE A 162 -17.13 7.64 8.81
N LEU A 163 -16.55 8.84 8.82
CA LEU A 163 -15.31 9.12 8.09
C LEU A 163 -14.14 8.28 8.58
N ALA A 164 -14.03 8.04 9.89
CA ALA A 164 -13.01 7.15 10.44
C ALA A 164 -13.20 5.70 9.96
N GLN A 165 -14.44 5.22 9.92
CA GLN A 165 -14.75 3.88 9.45
C GLN A 165 -14.48 3.70 7.95
N VAL A 166 -14.86 4.67 7.12
CA VAL A 166 -14.53 4.65 5.68
C VAL A 166 -13.02 4.64 5.45
N ARG A 167 -12.25 5.41 6.22
CA ARG A 167 -10.78 5.35 6.16
C ARG A 167 -10.25 3.97 6.58
N GLY A 168 -10.86 3.35 7.58
CA GLY A 168 -10.59 1.97 7.98
C GLY A 168 -10.75 1.01 6.81
N TRP A 169 -11.93 0.99 6.17
CA TRP A 169 -12.20 0.15 5.01
C TRP A 169 -11.27 0.43 3.82
N GLN A 170 -10.91 1.70 3.60
CA GLN A 170 -9.97 2.06 2.54
C GLN A 170 -8.57 1.45 2.80
N ALA A 171 -8.12 1.44 4.05
CA ALA A 171 -6.86 0.81 4.43
C ALA A 171 -6.91 -0.72 4.27
N THR A 172 -8.00 -1.37 4.67
CA THR A 172 -8.19 -2.82 4.48
C THR A 172 -8.22 -3.19 3.00
N THR A 173 -8.91 -2.40 2.19
CA THR A 173 -8.98 -2.60 0.73
C THR A 173 -7.60 -2.46 0.09
N ALA A 174 -6.81 -1.48 0.51
CA ALA A 174 -5.43 -1.32 0.04
C ALA A 174 -4.54 -2.51 0.45
N GLY A 175 -4.71 -3.04 1.67
CA GLY A 175 -4.00 -4.26 2.11
C GLY A 175 -4.43 -5.52 1.34
N MET A 176 -5.70 -5.62 0.97
CA MET A 176 -6.19 -6.68 0.08
C MET A 176 -5.59 -6.58 -1.33
N ASP A 177 -5.45 -5.36 -1.87
CA ASP A 177 -4.83 -5.15 -3.19
C ASP A 177 -3.35 -5.57 -3.19
N THR A 178 -2.61 -5.28 -2.12
CA THR A 178 -1.20 -5.71 -2.01
C THR A 178 -1.10 -7.23 -1.89
N THR A 179 -1.92 -7.86 -1.05
CA THR A 179 -1.90 -9.32 -0.88
C THR A 179 -2.33 -10.06 -2.16
N LEU A 180 -3.28 -9.51 -2.94
CA LEU A 180 -3.64 -10.05 -4.25
C LEU A 180 -2.47 -9.97 -5.25
N LYS A 181 -1.68 -8.89 -5.23
CA LYS A 181 -0.49 -8.76 -6.07
C LYS A 181 0.57 -9.78 -5.67
N ASP A 182 0.80 -9.96 -4.38
CA ASP A 182 1.75 -10.96 -3.87
C ASP A 182 1.31 -12.37 -4.27
N LEU A 183 0.03 -12.72 -4.10
CA LEU A 183 -0.50 -14.02 -4.53
C LEU A 183 -0.37 -14.24 -6.05
N THR A 184 -0.57 -13.17 -6.84
CA THR A 184 -0.38 -13.22 -8.29
C THR A 184 1.08 -13.51 -8.65
N GLN A 185 2.01 -12.90 -7.93
CA GLN A 185 3.44 -13.15 -8.09
C GLN A 185 3.80 -14.59 -7.72
N GLU A 186 3.32 -15.09 -6.58
CA GLU A 186 3.51 -16.49 -6.19
C GLU A 186 2.96 -17.47 -7.23
N CYS A 187 1.81 -17.16 -7.86
CA CYS A 187 1.27 -17.99 -8.95
C CYS A 187 2.21 -18.04 -10.17
N TYR A 188 2.89 -16.94 -10.49
CA TYR A 188 3.91 -16.92 -11.56
C TYR A 188 5.12 -17.77 -11.19
N ASP A 189 5.58 -17.69 -9.94
CA ASP A 189 6.73 -18.45 -9.45
C ASP A 189 6.43 -19.96 -9.43
N VAL A 190 5.23 -20.35 -8.98
CA VAL A 190 4.76 -21.74 -9.04
C VAL A 190 4.69 -22.23 -10.48
N ARG A 191 4.18 -21.42 -11.42
CA ARG A 191 4.15 -21.78 -12.83
C ARG A 191 5.55 -22.00 -13.39
N ALA A 192 6.51 -21.14 -13.04
CA ALA A 192 7.90 -21.30 -13.45
C ALA A 192 8.50 -22.60 -12.88
N ALA A 193 8.26 -22.91 -11.61
CA ALA A 193 8.69 -24.15 -10.99
C ALA A 193 8.09 -25.39 -11.69
N VAL A 194 6.80 -25.36 -12.04
CA VAL A 194 6.14 -26.44 -12.79
C VAL A 194 6.78 -26.62 -14.17
N HIS A 195 7.12 -25.54 -14.87
CA HIS A 195 7.83 -25.64 -16.15
C HIS A 195 9.21 -26.29 -15.98
N GLN A 196 9.94 -25.96 -14.91
CA GLN A 196 11.24 -26.56 -14.62
C GLN A 196 11.10 -28.05 -14.29
N ILE A 197 10.11 -28.43 -13.48
CA ILE A 197 9.81 -29.84 -13.17
C ILE A 197 9.48 -30.60 -14.45
N ASN A 198 8.60 -30.07 -15.31
CA ASN A 198 8.25 -30.72 -16.58
C ASN A 198 9.48 -30.92 -17.48
N PHE A 199 10.40 -29.97 -17.51
CA PHE A 199 11.64 -30.11 -18.25
C PHE A 199 12.53 -31.22 -17.69
N THR A 200 12.71 -31.28 -16.36
CA THR A 200 13.47 -32.36 -15.69
C THR A 200 12.82 -33.73 -15.89
N VAL A 201 11.49 -33.81 -15.81
CA VAL A 201 10.73 -35.04 -16.10
C VAL A 201 10.92 -35.45 -17.56
N GLY A 202 10.91 -34.50 -18.50
CA GLY A 202 11.22 -34.77 -19.90
C GLY A 202 12.61 -35.37 -20.10
N GLN A 203 13.65 -34.78 -19.47
CA GLN A 203 15.01 -35.32 -19.57
C GLN A 203 15.16 -36.70 -18.95
N THR A 204 14.55 -36.93 -17.78
CA THR A 204 14.60 -38.25 -17.13
C THR A 204 13.88 -39.31 -17.95
N ALA A 205 12.75 -38.97 -18.61
CA ALA A 205 12.07 -39.87 -19.53
C ALA A 205 12.94 -40.25 -20.74
N GLU A 206 13.66 -39.29 -21.34
CA GLU A 206 14.60 -39.58 -22.43
C GLU A 206 15.73 -40.51 -21.98
N TRP A 207 16.27 -40.29 -20.78
CA TRP A 207 17.31 -41.15 -20.22
C TRP A 207 16.80 -42.58 -19.96
N ILE A 208 15.61 -42.73 -19.38
CA ILE A 208 14.95 -44.03 -19.18
C ILE A 208 14.77 -44.75 -20.52
N HIS A 209 14.29 -44.05 -21.56
CA HIS A 209 14.17 -44.62 -22.90
C HIS A 209 15.51 -45.03 -23.49
N GLY A 210 16.57 -44.27 -23.23
CA GLY A 210 17.94 -44.61 -23.63
C GLY A 210 18.43 -45.91 -22.99
N ILE A 211 18.17 -46.09 -21.69
CA ILE A 211 18.50 -47.32 -20.97
C ILE A 211 17.68 -48.49 -21.51
N GLN A 212 16.37 -48.33 -21.63
CA GLN A 212 15.48 -49.38 -22.12
C GLN A 212 15.96 -49.92 -23.47
N ARG A 213 16.27 -49.02 -24.41
CA ARG A 213 16.78 -49.39 -25.74
C ARG A 213 18.10 -50.16 -25.65
N LYS A 214 19.02 -49.71 -24.80
CA LYS A 214 20.31 -50.39 -24.62
C LYS A 214 20.14 -51.77 -23.99
N THR A 215 19.23 -51.90 -23.01
CA THR A 215 18.89 -53.18 -22.41
C THR A 215 18.26 -54.14 -23.43
N ASP A 216 17.41 -53.65 -24.33
CA ASP A 216 16.83 -54.45 -25.41
C ASP A 216 17.91 -54.93 -26.39
N GLU A 217 18.84 -54.05 -26.77
CA GLU A 217 20.00 -54.39 -27.60
C GLU A 217 20.87 -55.47 -26.93
N GLU A 218 21.23 -55.29 -25.66
CA GLU A 218 22.01 -56.28 -24.90
C GLU A 218 21.26 -57.61 -24.78
N THR A 219 19.95 -57.60 -24.54
CA THR A 219 19.12 -58.80 -24.48
C THR A 219 19.13 -59.55 -25.81
N LEU A 220 19.06 -58.83 -26.94
CA LEU A 220 19.15 -59.42 -28.28
C LEU A 220 20.51 -60.08 -28.51
N THR A 221 21.60 -59.46 -28.04
CA THR A 221 22.95 -60.05 -28.16
C THR A 221 23.09 -61.33 -27.32
N LEU A 222 22.53 -61.34 -26.11
CA LEU A 222 22.50 -62.54 -25.26
C LEU A 222 21.67 -63.65 -25.90
N GLN A 223 20.50 -63.33 -26.45
CA GLN A 223 19.65 -64.28 -27.18
C GLN A 223 20.43 -64.94 -28.34
N LYS A 224 21.22 -64.15 -29.08
CA LYS A 224 22.06 -64.64 -30.17
C LYS A 224 23.16 -65.57 -29.65
N MET A 225 23.87 -65.18 -28.59
CA MET A 225 24.89 -66.03 -27.96
C MET A 225 24.33 -67.37 -27.47
N VAL A 226 23.14 -67.36 -26.85
CA VAL A 226 22.45 -68.58 -26.42
C VAL A 226 22.14 -69.47 -27.63
N THR A 227 21.68 -68.88 -28.74
CA THR A 227 21.38 -69.62 -29.97
C THR A 227 22.65 -70.23 -30.58
N ASP A 228 23.73 -69.47 -30.64
CA ASP A 228 25.03 -69.95 -31.13
C ASP A 228 25.58 -71.09 -30.25
N TRP A 229 25.47 -70.96 -28.93
CA TRP A 229 25.84 -72.02 -27.99
C TRP A 229 25.05 -73.32 -28.21
N GLN A 230 23.73 -73.22 -28.42
CA GLN A 230 22.90 -74.38 -28.76
C GLN A 230 23.34 -75.05 -30.06
N ASN A 231 23.71 -74.25 -31.08
CA ASN A 231 24.24 -74.76 -32.34
C ASN A 231 25.58 -75.47 -32.16
N TYR A 232 26.52 -74.89 -31.40
CA TYR A 232 27.79 -75.55 -31.06
C TYR A 232 27.56 -76.85 -30.31
N THR A 233 26.66 -76.86 -29.33
CA THR A 233 26.33 -78.07 -28.55
C THR A 233 25.81 -79.20 -29.47
N ARG A 234 24.98 -78.88 -30.47
CA ARG A 234 24.53 -79.85 -31.48
C ARG A 234 25.69 -80.36 -32.34
N LEU A 235 26.58 -79.48 -32.79
CA LEU A 235 27.77 -79.85 -33.57
C LEU A 235 28.69 -80.79 -32.78
N PHE A 236 28.96 -80.51 -31.51
CA PHE A 236 29.72 -81.39 -30.63
C PHE A 236 29.04 -82.75 -30.43
N GLY A 237 27.70 -82.77 -30.29
CA GLY A 237 26.92 -84.01 -30.25
C GLY A 237 27.09 -84.83 -31.53
N GLY A 238 27.06 -84.17 -32.69
CA GLY A 238 27.36 -84.77 -33.99
C GLY A 238 28.76 -85.38 -34.02
N LEU A 239 29.78 -84.59 -33.64
CA LEU A 239 31.19 -85.01 -33.63
C LEU A 239 31.44 -86.22 -32.72
N ARG A 240 30.81 -86.25 -31.54
CA ARG A 240 30.88 -87.38 -30.60
C ARG A 240 30.29 -88.64 -31.22
N SER A 241 29.16 -88.53 -31.93
CA SER A 241 28.56 -89.66 -32.66
C SER A 241 29.49 -90.14 -33.79
N THR A 242 30.10 -89.25 -34.56
CA THR A 242 31.07 -89.65 -35.60
C THR A 242 32.29 -90.32 -34.99
N SER A 243 32.83 -89.76 -33.91
CA SER A 243 33.95 -90.35 -33.15
C SER A 243 33.62 -91.76 -32.65
N ALA A 244 32.42 -91.99 -32.13
CA ALA A 244 31.97 -93.32 -31.71
C ALA A 244 31.94 -94.31 -32.90
N LYS A 245 31.40 -93.90 -34.05
CA LYS A 245 31.40 -94.71 -35.29
C LYS A 245 32.82 -95.01 -35.79
N THR A 246 33.72 -94.03 -35.74
CA THR A 246 35.13 -94.23 -36.08
C THR A 246 35.80 -95.19 -35.10
N GLY A 247 35.52 -95.08 -33.80
CA GLY A 247 36.03 -96.01 -32.79
C GLY A 247 35.56 -97.44 -33.01
N GLU A 248 34.31 -97.63 -33.44
CA GLU A 248 33.78 -98.93 -33.83
C GLU A 248 34.48 -99.47 -35.08
N MET A 249 34.68 -98.62 -36.09
CA MET A 249 35.47 -98.96 -37.28
C MET A 249 36.90 -99.41 -36.93
N VAL A 250 37.57 -98.69 -36.03
CA VAL A 250 38.90 -99.04 -35.52
C VAL A 250 38.89 -100.38 -34.80
N LYS A 251 37.86 -100.70 -34.00
CA LYS A 251 37.73 -102.02 -33.37
C LYS A 251 37.60 -103.14 -34.41
N THR A 252 36.84 -102.93 -35.48
CA THR A 252 36.78 -103.88 -36.59
C THR A 252 38.15 -104.08 -37.24
N ILE A 253 38.90 -102.99 -37.49
CA ILE A 253 40.25 -103.05 -38.04
C ILE A 253 41.19 -103.79 -37.08
N GLN A 254 41.09 -103.52 -35.78
CA GLN A 254 41.89 -104.18 -34.75
C GLN A 254 41.57 -105.68 -34.66
N ALA A 255 40.32 -106.09 -34.86
CA ALA A 255 39.95 -107.50 -34.94
C ALA A 255 40.54 -108.18 -36.19
N THR A 256 40.53 -107.54 -37.35
CA THR A 256 41.21 -108.04 -38.56
C THR A 256 42.73 -108.03 -38.41
N LEU A 257 43.30 -107.06 -37.70
CA LEU A 257 44.73 -107.03 -37.36
C LEU A 257 45.09 -108.16 -36.39
N GLY A 258 44.26 -108.44 -35.38
CA GLY A 258 44.43 -109.57 -34.46
C GLY A 258 44.43 -110.91 -35.19
N ALA A 259 43.50 -111.10 -36.13
CA ALA A 259 43.48 -112.26 -37.03
C ALA A 259 44.72 -112.34 -37.94
N SER A 260 45.37 -111.21 -38.21
CA SER A 260 46.61 -111.11 -38.99
C SER A 260 47.85 -111.36 -38.12
N SER A 261 47.85 -110.89 -36.88
CA SER A 261 48.90 -111.12 -35.87
C SER A 261 48.96 -112.58 -35.45
N GLN A 262 47.82 -113.27 -35.33
CA GLN A 262 47.77 -114.70 -35.04
C GLN A 262 48.34 -115.56 -36.18
N ARG A 263 48.36 -115.05 -37.42
CA ARG A 263 49.08 -115.65 -38.56
C ARG A 263 50.59 -115.40 -38.49
N ILE A 264 51.00 -114.26 -37.93
CA ILE A 264 52.41 -113.93 -37.71
C ILE A 264 52.99 -114.75 -36.53
N SER A 265 52.16 -115.07 -35.53
CA SER A 265 52.51 -115.93 -34.38
C SER A 265 52.88 -117.38 -34.74
N GLN A 266 52.68 -117.83 -36.00
CA GLN A 266 53.12 -119.15 -36.45
C GLN A 266 54.55 -119.19 -37.02
N ASN A 267 55.27 -118.08 -37.07
CA ASN A 267 56.68 -118.07 -37.45
C ASN A 267 57.53 -117.41 -36.36
N SER A 268 58.07 -118.26 -35.49
CA SER A 268 59.08 -117.93 -34.50
C SER A 268 60.45 -117.82 -35.19
N GLU A 269 60.89 -116.60 -35.47
CA GLU A 269 62.30 -116.17 -35.37
C GLU A 269 62.43 -114.68 -35.75
N SER A 270 62.66 -113.80 -34.78
CA SER A 270 63.84 -112.91 -34.81
C SER A 270 63.93 -112.08 -33.53
N MET A 271 64.97 -112.34 -32.77
CA MET A 271 65.36 -111.60 -31.55
C MET A 271 65.84 -110.16 -31.85
N HIS A 272 65.64 -109.67 -33.08
CA HIS A 272 65.89 -108.29 -33.52
C HIS A 272 64.73 -107.35 -33.14
N ASP A 273 63.51 -107.90 -33.05
CA ASP A 273 62.31 -107.14 -32.66
C ASP A 273 62.36 -106.68 -31.20
N LEU A 274 63.06 -107.37 -30.30
CA LEU A 274 63.12 -107.00 -28.88
C LEU A 274 63.95 -105.73 -28.63
N VAL A 275 65.02 -105.51 -29.41
CA VAL A 275 65.86 -104.31 -29.32
C VAL A 275 65.15 -103.09 -29.94
N LEU A 276 64.41 -103.31 -31.04
CA LEU A 276 63.52 -102.30 -31.62
C LEU A 276 62.34 -101.99 -30.70
N GLN A 277 61.82 -102.96 -29.95
CA GLN A 277 60.78 -102.75 -28.94
C GLN A 277 61.27 -101.94 -27.74
N VAL A 278 62.51 -102.15 -27.27
CA VAL A 278 63.08 -101.33 -26.18
C VAL A 278 63.34 -99.88 -26.64
N MET A 279 63.82 -99.68 -27.87
CA MET A 279 63.99 -98.32 -28.42
C MET A 279 62.63 -97.65 -28.74
N GLY A 280 61.62 -98.44 -29.11
CA GLY A 280 60.23 -98.00 -29.24
C GLY A 280 59.61 -97.63 -27.89
N LEU A 281 59.92 -98.38 -26.81
CA LEU A 281 59.49 -98.07 -25.45
C LEU A 281 60.17 -96.80 -24.92
N GLN A 282 61.45 -96.57 -25.26
CA GLN A 282 62.17 -95.33 -24.91
C GLN A 282 61.53 -94.10 -25.59
N LEU A 283 61.23 -94.19 -26.90
CA LEU A 283 60.50 -93.14 -27.61
C LEU A 283 59.08 -92.93 -27.09
N GLN A 284 58.41 -93.99 -26.64
CA GLN A 284 57.11 -93.87 -25.97
C GLN A 284 57.23 -93.19 -24.60
N LEU A 285 58.30 -93.42 -23.84
CA LEU A 285 58.58 -92.75 -22.57
C LEU A 285 58.89 -91.27 -22.78
N ASP A 286 59.68 -90.92 -23.80
CA ASP A 286 59.95 -89.52 -24.16
C ASP A 286 58.67 -88.81 -24.65
N ASN A 287 57.82 -89.51 -25.39
CA ASN A 287 56.52 -88.97 -25.82
C ASN A 287 55.53 -88.82 -24.65
N ILE A 288 55.56 -89.73 -23.67
CA ILE A 288 54.79 -89.61 -22.43
C ILE A 288 55.32 -88.44 -21.59
N SER A 289 56.63 -88.24 -21.51
CA SER A 289 57.23 -87.08 -20.83
C SER A 289 56.80 -85.77 -21.49
N SER A 290 56.90 -85.67 -22.82
CA SER A 290 56.42 -84.50 -23.57
C SER A 290 54.93 -84.26 -23.37
N PHE A 291 54.11 -85.32 -23.30
CA PHE A 291 52.68 -85.19 -23.05
C PHE A 291 52.38 -84.76 -21.61
N LEU A 292 53.20 -85.17 -20.64
CA LEU A 292 53.09 -84.72 -19.24
C LEU A 292 53.46 -83.24 -19.12
N ASP A 293 54.49 -82.77 -19.83
CA ASP A 293 54.88 -81.37 -19.88
C ASP A 293 53.77 -80.51 -20.54
N ASP A 294 53.23 -80.94 -21.69
CA ASP A 294 52.08 -80.29 -22.34
C ASP A 294 50.83 -80.26 -21.45
N HIS A 295 50.63 -81.31 -20.63
CA HIS A 295 49.51 -81.37 -19.70
C HIS A 295 49.71 -80.44 -18.50
N GLU A 296 50.94 -80.31 -18.02
CA GLU A 296 51.30 -79.37 -16.95
C GLU A 296 51.11 -77.92 -17.42
N GLU A 297 51.55 -77.57 -18.63
CA GLU A 297 51.31 -76.25 -19.22
C GLU A 297 49.81 -75.95 -19.36
N ASN A 298 49.03 -76.91 -19.89
CA ASN A 298 47.57 -76.76 -19.99
C ASN A 298 46.89 -76.62 -18.62
N MET A 299 47.39 -77.29 -17.58
CA MET A 299 46.86 -77.15 -16.22
C MET A 299 47.14 -75.75 -15.65
N HIS A 300 48.35 -75.22 -15.88
CA HIS A 300 48.72 -73.86 -15.48
C HIS A 300 47.88 -72.81 -16.21
N ASP A 301 47.67 -72.95 -17.52
CA ASP A 301 46.82 -72.06 -18.32
C ASP A 301 45.36 -72.10 -17.84
N LEU A 302 44.82 -73.30 -17.57
CA LEU A 302 43.48 -73.45 -17.01
C LEU A 302 43.36 -72.78 -15.63
N GLN A 303 44.38 -72.92 -14.78
CA GLN A 303 44.40 -72.31 -13.45
C GLN A 303 44.52 -70.78 -13.54
N TYR A 304 45.31 -70.26 -14.49
CA TYR A 304 45.44 -68.83 -14.77
C TYR A 304 44.10 -68.26 -15.24
N HIS A 305 43.45 -68.86 -16.23
CA HIS A 305 42.15 -68.41 -16.74
C HIS A 305 41.05 -68.48 -15.68
N THR A 306 41.06 -69.51 -14.83
CA THR A 306 40.10 -69.64 -13.72
C THR A 306 40.28 -68.51 -12.71
N ARG A 307 41.51 -68.20 -12.30
CA ARG A 307 41.80 -67.09 -11.38
C ARG A 307 41.48 -65.73 -12.01
N TYR A 308 41.82 -65.54 -13.28
CA TYR A 308 41.50 -64.31 -14.02
C TYR A 308 39.99 -64.07 -14.08
N ALA A 309 39.20 -65.09 -14.40
CA ALA A 309 37.75 -65.01 -14.43
C ALA A 309 37.17 -64.70 -13.04
N GLN A 310 37.67 -65.36 -11.99
CA GLN A 310 37.26 -65.11 -10.60
C GLN A 310 37.52 -63.68 -10.16
N ASN A 311 38.74 -63.17 -10.37
CA ASN A 311 39.08 -61.79 -10.02
C ASN A 311 38.20 -60.79 -10.77
N ARG A 312 37.97 -61.00 -12.06
CA ARG A 312 37.12 -60.12 -12.86
C ARG A 312 35.65 -60.18 -12.46
N THR A 313 35.16 -61.31 -11.94
CA THR A 313 33.82 -61.38 -11.34
C THR A 313 33.75 -60.60 -10.03
N VAL A 314 34.78 -60.71 -9.17
CA VAL A 314 34.85 -59.96 -7.90
C VAL A 314 34.85 -58.45 -8.16
N GLU A 315 35.70 -57.97 -9.07
CA GLU A 315 35.74 -56.55 -9.46
C GLU A 315 34.38 -56.02 -9.95
N ARG A 316 33.63 -56.84 -10.70
CA ARG A 316 32.28 -56.48 -11.17
C ARG A 316 31.28 -56.40 -10.02
N PHE A 317 31.34 -57.31 -9.05
CA PHE A 317 30.48 -57.28 -7.88
C PHE A 317 30.79 -56.09 -6.99
N GLU A 318 32.05 -55.79 -6.72
CA GLU A 318 32.46 -54.60 -5.96
C GLU A 318 31.99 -53.31 -6.64
N SER A 319 32.12 -53.22 -7.97
CA SER A 319 31.61 -52.08 -8.74
C SER A 319 30.08 -51.95 -8.65
N LEU A 320 29.35 -53.08 -8.71
CA LEU A 320 27.90 -53.09 -8.57
C LEU A 320 27.46 -52.68 -7.17
N GLU A 321 28.13 -53.18 -6.13
CA GLU A 321 27.89 -52.83 -4.73
C GLU A 321 28.14 -51.34 -4.49
N GLY A 322 29.24 -50.80 -5.00
CA GLY A 322 29.52 -49.35 -4.94
C GLY A 322 28.43 -48.52 -5.63
N ARG A 323 27.91 -48.98 -6.77
CA ARG A 323 26.77 -48.32 -7.43
C ARG A 323 25.49 -48.43 -6.61
N MET A 324 25.18 -49.58 -6.03
CA MET A 324 23.99 -49.77 -5.18
C MET A 324 24.05 -48.87 -3.95
N ALA A 325 25.20 -48.77 -3.28
CA ALA A 325 25.40 -47.85 -2.16
C ALA A 325 25.22 -46.39 -2.57
N SER A 326 25.71 -45.99 -3.76
CA SER A 326 25.46 -44.65 -4.30
C SER A 326 23.97 -44.39 -4.52
N HIS A 327 23.23 -45.35 -5.09
CA HIS A 327 21.79 -45.21 -5.30
C HIS A 327 21.04 -45.14 -3.96
N GLU A 328 21.46 -45.89 -2.95
CA GLU A 328 20.87 -45.85 -1.61
C GLU A 328 21.00 -44.45 -0.99
N ILE A 329 22.16 -43.81 -1.12
CA ILE A 329 22.40 -42.44 -0.65
C ILE A 329 21.52 -41.43 -1.41
N GLU A 330 21.43 -41.58 -2.74
CA GLU A 330 20.58 -40.73 -3.58
C GLU A 330 19.10 -40.87 -3.20
N ILE A 331 18.60 -42.10 -3.02
CA ILE A 331 17.23 -42.37 -2.57
C ILE A 331 16.98 -41.75 -1.19
N GLY A 332 17.93 -41.88 -0.26
CA GLY A 332 17.84 -41.24 1.05
C GLY A 332 17.71 -39.72 0.95
N THR A 333 18.50 -39.10 0.07
CA THR A 333 18.48 -37.65 -0.18
C THR A 333 17.16 -37.20 -0.80
N ILE A 334 16.63 -37.97 -1.75
CA ILE A 334 15.31 -37.72 -2.36
C ILE A 334 14.22 -37.78 -1.28
N PHE A 335 14.27 -38.79 -0.41
CA PHE A 335 13.29 -38.92 0.68
C PHE A 335 13.34 -37.74 1.65
N THR A 336 14.55 -37.28 2.02
CA THR A 336 14.68 -36.08 2.86
C THR A 336 14.12 -34.82 2.20
N ASN A 337 14.31 -34.68 0.89
CA ASN A 337 13.77 -33.54 0.14
C ASN A 337 12.24 -33.61 0.07
N ILE A 338 11.66 -34.78 -0.22
CA ILE A 338 10.21 -34.99 -0.22
C ILE A 338 9.63 -34.64 1.14
N ASN A 339 10.25 -35.10 2.23
CA ASN A 339 9.78 -34.81 3.58
C ASN A 339 9.88 -33.31 3.91
N ALA A 340 10.92 -32.62 3.45
CA ALA A 340 11.03 -31.17 3.60
C ALA A 340 9.93 -30.43 2.83
N THR A 341 9.64 -30.85 1.59
CA THR A 341 8.53 -30.30 0.80
C THR A 341 7.17 -30.57 1.45
N ASP A 342 6.94 -31.77 1.97
CA ASP A 342 5.69 -32.11 2.68
C ASP A 342 5.47 -31.21 3.89
N ASN A 343 6.50 -31.03 4.73
CA ASN A 343 6.46 -30.11 5.86
C ASN A 343 6.18 -28.67 5.44
N HIS A 344 6.77 -28.21 4.34
CA HIS A 344 6.53 -26.87 3.81
C HIS A 344 5.07 -26.70 3.35
N VAL A 345 4.53 -27.66 2.59
CA VAL A 345 3.13 -27.67 2.16
C VAL A 345 2.19 -27.69 3.36
N HIS A 346 2.48 -28.48 4.39
CA HIS A 346 1.69 -28.52 5.62
C HIS A 346 1.66 -27.16 6.33
N SER A 347 2.80 -26.47 6.38
CA SER A 347 2.88 -25.10 6.92
C SER A 347 2.09 -24.10 6.09
N MET A 348 2.12 -24.20 4.76
CA MET A 348 1.33 -23.35 3.88
C MET A 348 -0.17 -23.57 4.07
N LEU A 349 -0.61 -24.83 4.17
CA LEU A 349 -2.01 -25.16 4.45
C LEU A 349 -2.48 -24.57 5.78
N LYS A 350 -1.65 -24.68 6.83
CA LYS A 350 -1.95 -24.05 8.12
C LYS A 350 -2.08 -22.53 8.01
N TYR A 351 -1.17 -21.88 7.30
CA TYR A 351 -1.24 -20.44 7.06
C TYR A 351 -2.51 -20.03 6.30
N LEU A 352 -2.89 -20.79 5.26
CA LEU A 352 -4.13 -20.56 4.53
C LEU A 352 -5.37 -20.70 5.42
N ASP A 353 -5.37 -21.65 6.37
CA ASP A 353 -6.44 -21.78 7.35
C ASP A 353 -6.50 -20.59 8.31
N ASP A 354 -5.35 -20.10 8.78
CA ASP A 354 -5.29 -18.91 9.64
C ASP A 354 -5.81 -17.66 8.91
N VAL A 355 -5.42 -17.47 7.64
CA VAL A 355 -5.92 -16.40 6.78
C VAL A 355 -7.43 -16.53 6.57
N ARG A 356 -7.91 -17.74 6.24
CA ARG A 356 -9.34 -18.01 6.07
C ARG A 356 -10.13 -17.66 7.34
N LEU A 357 -9.64 -18.06 8.51
CA LEU A 357 -10.30 -17.78 9.78
C LEU A 357 -10.33 -16.27 10.05
N SER A 358 -9.21 -15.59 9.84
CA SER A 358 -9.08 -14.13 10.00
C SER A 358 -10.02 -13.36 9.07
N CYS A 359 -10.09 -13.73 7.79
CA CYS A 359 -11.04 -13.15 6.84
C CYS A 359 -12.49 -13.39 7.26
N THR A 360 -12.83 -14.61 7.69
CA THR A 360 -14.20 -14.95 8.10
C THR A 360 -14.64 -14.13 9.32
N LEU A 361 -13.76 -14.00 10.32
CA LEU A 361 -13.96 -13.14 11.47
C LEU A 361 -14.10 -11.68 11.05
N GLY A 362 -13.19 -11.17 10.22
CA GLY A 362 -13.21 -9.79 9.71
C GLY A 362 -14.50 -9.47 8.97
N PHE A 363 -14.96 -10.34 8.08
CA PHE A 363 -16.24 -10.17 7.38
C PHE A 363 -17.44 -10.17 8.33
N HIS A 364 -17.43 -11.01 9.36
CA HIS A 364 -18.49 -11.01 10.35
C HIS A 364 -18.55 -9.68 11.11
N THR A 365 -17.40 -9.18 11.57
CA THR A 365 -17.31 -7.90 12.27
C THR A 365 -17.76 -6.74 11.38
N HIS A 366 -17.34 -6.71 10.11
CA HIS A 366 -17.80 -5.67 9.17
C HIS A 366 -19.29 -5.77 8.85
N ALA A 367 -19.86 -6.98 8.79
CA ALA A 367 -21.30 -7.16 8.60
C ALA A 367 -22.09 -6.64 9.81
N GLU A 368 -21.63 -6.89 11.04
CA GLU A 368 -22.23 -6.33 12.25
C GLU A 368 -22.12 -4.80 12.26
N GLU A 369 -20.95 -4.26 11.94
CA GLU A 369 -20.74 -2.82 11.82
C GLU A 369 -21.71 -2.18 10.82
N LEU A 370 -21.83 -2.75 9.61
CA LEU A 370 -22.77 -2.29 8.58
C LEU A 370 -24.23 -2.35 9.05
N TYR A 371 -24.59 -3.38 9.82
CA TYR A 371 -25.91 -3.50 10.41
C TYR A 371 -26.21 -2.36 11.40
N TYR A 372 -25.29 -2.06 12.32
CA TYR A 372 -25.44 -0.92 13.24
C TYR A 372 -25.43 0.42 12.52
N LEU A 373 -24.64 0.52 11.45
CA LEU A 373 -24.58 1.70 10.59
C LEU A 373 -25.93 1.98 9.94
N ASN A 374 -26.51 0.95 9.32
CA ASN A 374 -27.82 1.04 8.68
C ASN A 374 -28.91 1.43 9.68
N LYS A 375 -28.87 0.85 10.90
CA LYS A 375 -29.79 1.22 11.98
C LYS A 375 -29.65 2.70 12.38
N SER A 376 -28.42 3.19 12.48
CA SER A 376 -28.13 4.59 12.82
C SER A 376 -28.60 5.55 11.70
N VAL A 377 -28.36 5.20 10.44
CA VAL A 377 -28.86 5.97 9.29
C VAL A 377 -30.38 6.01 9.26
N SER A 378 -31.05 4.89 9.55
CA SER A 378 -32.52 4.83 9.63
C SER A 378 -33.07 5.73 10.72
N LEU A 379 -32.43 5.76 11.90
CA LEU A 379 -32.76 6.71 12.97
C LEU A 379 -32.57 8.17 12.54
N MET A 380 -31.46 8.50 11.86
CA MET A 380 -31.22 9.85 11.35
C MET A 380 -32.22 10.28 10.28
N LEU A 381 -32.67 9.36 9.41
CA LEU A 381 -33.71 9.66 8.43
C LEU A 381 -35.02 10.00 9.15
N GLY A 382 -35.42 9.21 10.16
CA GLY A 382 -36.62 9.49 10.95
C GLY A 382 -36.57 10.83 11.70
N THR A 383 -35.41 11.20 12.27
CA THR A 383 -35.27 12.51 12.93
C THR A 383 -35.27 13.66 11.92
N THR A 384 -34.71 13.44 10.73
CA THR A 384 -34.73 14.43 9.64
C THR A 384 -36.14 14.66 9.11
N ASP A 385 -36.96 13.61 8.98
CA ASP A 385 -38.38 13.72 8.62
C ASP A 385 -39.14 14.56 9.66
N LEU A 386 -38.93 14.28 10.96
CA LEU A 386 -39.56 15.03 12.05
C LEU A 386 -39.15 16.52 12.04
N LEU A 387 -37.87 16.81 11.82
CA LEU A 387 -37.35 18.18 11.70
C LEU A 387 -37.97 18.91 10.51
N ARG A 388 -38.12 18.23 9.36
CA ARG A 388 -38.76 18.79 8.17
C ARG A 388 -40.22 19.14 8.44
N GLU A 389 -40.95 18.27 9.13
CA GLU A 389 -42.34 18.50 9.53
C GLU A 389 -42.45 19.73 10.44
N ARG A 390 -41.59 19.82 11.47
CA ARG A 390 -41.54 20.98 12.39
C ARG A 390 -41.21 22.27 11.66
N PHE A 391 -40.22 22.26 10.76
CA PHE A 391 -39.85 23.42 9.96
C PHE A 391 -41.00 23.87 9.04
N SER A 392 -41.72 22.94 8.42
CA SER A 392 -42.87 23.27 7.57
C SER A 392 -43.99 23.97 8.36
N LEU A 393 -44.26 23.52 9.58
CA LEU A 393 -45.21 24.13 10.51
C LEU A 393 -44.77 25.55 10.91
N LEU A 394 -43.50 25.72 11.26
CA LEU A 394 -42.94 27.02 11.64
C LEU A 394 -43.01 28.01 10.47
N SER A 395 -42.66 27.57 9.26
CA SER A 395 -42.73 28.38 8.04
C SER A 395 -44.17 28.83 7.76
N ALA A 396 -45.15 27.93 7.85
CA ALA A 396 -46.56 28.28 7.65
C ALA A 396 -47.04 29.32 8.68
N ARG A 397 -46.58 29.21 9.93
CA ARG A 397 -46.90 30.17 11.01
C ARG A 397 -46.27 31.53 10.77
N LEU A 398 -45.02 31.55 10.28
CA LEU A 398 -44.33 32.78 9.91
C LEU A 398 -45.04 33.48 8.75
N ASP A 399 -45.39 32.75 7.69
CA ASP A 399 -46.14 33.29 6.55
C ASP A 399 -47.48 33.90 6.99
N PHE A 400 -48.19 33.24 7.91
CA PHE A 400 -49.42 33.76 8.49
C PHE A 400 -49.20 35.08 9.24
N ASN A 401 -48.17 35.14 10.10
CA ASN A 401 -47.85 36.35 10.84
C ASN A 401 -47.40 37.50 9.93
N VAL A 402 -46.62 37.22 8.88
CA VAL A 402 -46.21 38.22 7.89
C VAL A 402 -47.43 38.78 7.16
N ARG A 403 -48.40 37.95 6.79
CA ARG A 403 -49.67 38.41 6.19
C ARG A 403 -50.46 39.31 7.14
N ASN A 404 -50.59 38.93 8.42
CA ASN A 404 -51.24 39.76 9.43
C ASN A 404 -50.54 41.11 9.60
N LEU A 405 -49.22 41.12 9.68
CA LEU A 405 -48.45 42.36 9.80
C LEU A 405 -48.63 43.26 8.58
N SER A 406 -48.63 42.67 7.37
CA SER A 406 -48.88 43.39 6.13
C SER A 406 -50.28 44.01 6.10
N MET A 407 -51.29 43.31 6.63
CA MET A 407 -52.65 43.83 6.74
C MET A 407 -52.71 45.01 7.72
N ILE A 408 -52.09 44.90 8.90
CA ILE A 408 -51.98 46.02 9.87
C ILE A 408 -51.26 47.22 9.23
N MET A 409 -50.23 46.98 8.43
CA MET A 409 -49.46 48.05 7.78
C MET A 409 -50.29 48.81 6.74
N GLU A 410 -51.15 48.12 5.97
CA GLU A 410 -52.08 48.76 5.05
C GLU A 410 -53.20 49.52 5.80
N GLU A 411 -53.73 48.99 6.90
CA GLU A 411 -54.67 49.73 7.77
C GLU A 411 -54.03 51.00 8.34
N MET A 412 -52.78 50.91 8.84
CA MET A 412 -52.06 52.06 9.38
C MET A 412 -51.77 53.11 8.31
N LYS A 413 -51.50 52.68 7.08
CA LYS A 413 -51.35 53.57 5.92
C LYS A 413 -52.66 54.25 5.56
N ALA A 414 -53.80 53.54 5.61
CA ALA A 414 -55.12 54.13 5.41
C ALA A 414 -55.41 55.23 6.47
N VAL A 415 -55.12 54.94 7.74
CA VAL A 415 -55.22 55.91 8.84
C VAL A 415 -54.32 57.13 8.60
N ASP A 416 -53.07 56.92 8.18
CA ASP A 416 -52.12 58.00 7.90
C ASP A 416 -52.57 58.88 6.73
N THR A 417 -53.12 58.27 5.66
CA THR A 417 -53.74 59.02 4.56
C THR A 417 -54.94 59.85 5.02
N GLN A 418 -55.79 59.29 5.89
CA GLN A 418 -56.94 60.00 6.45
C GLN A 418 -56.49 61.17 7.34
N HIS A 419 -55.48 60.98 8.19
CA HIS A 419 -54.88 62.07 8.97
C HIS A 419 -54.26 63.14 8.06
N GLY A 420 -53.58 62.76 6.98
CA GLY A 420 -53.05 63.68 5.98
C GLY A 420 -54.13 64.52 5.30
N GLU A 421 -55.30 63.95 5.00
CA GLU A 421 -56.45 64.68 4.47
C GLU A 421 -57.08 65.63 5.50
N ILE A 422 -57.20 65.20 6.76
CA ILE A 422 -57.68 66.06 7.85
C ILE A 422 -56.74 67.25 8.05
N LEU A 423 -55.43 67.02 8.07
CA LEU A 423 -54.42 68.08 8.18
C LEU A 423 -54.47 69.05 7.00
N ARG A 424 -54.73 68.57 5.78
CA ARG A 424 -54.97 69.42 4.60
C ARG A 424 -56.24 70.26 4.71
N ASN A 425 -57.33 69.70 5.25
CA ASN A 425 -58.59 70.42 5.44
C ASN A 425 -58.52 71.46 6.57
N VAL A 426 -57.71 71.22 7.61
CA VAL A 426 -57.49 72.17 8.71
C VAL A 426 -56.50 73.29 8.32
N THR A 427 -55.72 73.13 7.25
CA THR A 427 -54.75 74.13 6.76
C THR A 427 -55.28 75.08 5.68
N ILE A 428 -56.55 75.52 5.77
CA ILE A 428 -57.11 76.59 4.92
C ILE A 428 -56.58 78.00 5.27
N ILE A 429 -55.69 78.16 6.26
CA ILE A 429 -54.87 79.38 6.38
C ILE A 429 -53.52 79.13 5.71
N ARG A 430 -53.46 79.50 4.43
CA ARG A 430 -52.26 79.52 3.60
C ARG A 430 -51.23 80.50 4.19
N GLY A 431 -50.38 80.02 5.09
CA GLY A 431 -49.12 80.69 5.42
C GLY A 431 -48.17 80.68 4.21
N VAL A 432 -47.52 81.81 3.96
CA VAL A 432 -46.50 82.00 2.91
C VAL A 432 -45.47 80.85 3.00
N PRO A 433 -45.04 80.22 1.88
CA PRO A 433 -44.05 79.14 1.94
C PRO A 433 -42.79 79.61 2.68
N GLY A 434 -42.44 78.90 3.75
CA GLY A 434 -41.17 79.13 4.45
C GLY A 434 -40.00 78.98 3.47
N PRO A 435 -38.94 79.80 3.60
CA PRO A 435 -37.78 79.70 2.72
C PRO A 435 -37.25 78.26 2.73
N PRO A 436 -36.77 77.74 1.57
CA PRO A 436 -36.23 76.39 1.50
C PRO A 436 -35.20 76.19 2.61
N GLY A 437 -35.43 75.20 3.47
CA GLY A 437 -34.48 74.85 4.52
C GLY A 437 -33.10 74.61 3.90
N PRO A 438 -32.00 74.99 4.59
CA PRO A 438 -30.66 74.80 4.07
C PRO A 438 -30.50 73.34 3.65
N ARG A 439 -30.06 73.13 2.40
CA ARG A 439 -29.86 71.80 1.82
C ARG A 439 -29.01 71.01 2.82
N GLY A 440 -29.61 69.97 3.44
CA GLY A 440 -28.93 69.15 4.42
C GLY A 440 -27.58 68.73 3.88
N LEU A 441 -26.54 68.84 4.71
CA LEU A 441 -25.19 68.40 4.35
C LEU A 441 -25.32 67.02 3.72
N LYS A 442 -24.88 66.91 2.46
CA LYS A 442 -24.87 65.66 1.71
C LYS A 442 -24.18 64.65 2.60
N GLY A 443 -24.94 63.67 3.11
CA GLY A 443 -24.37 62.62 3.96
C GLY A 443 -23.13 62.09 3.25
N ASP A 444 -22.01 62.02 3.99
CA ASP A 444 -20.77 61.51 3.45
C ASP A 444 -21.09 60.22 2.71
N ALA A 445 -20.62 60.14 1.45
CA ALA A 445 -20.82 58.96 0.64
C ALA A 445 -20.34 57.77 1.47
N GLY A 446 -21.27 56.89 1.86
CA GLY A 446 -20.94 55.72 2.64
C GLY A 446 -19.74 55.06 1.97
N ILE A 447 -18.65 54.91 2.73
CA ILE A 447 -17.43 54.26 2.27
C ILE A 447 -17.84 53.02 1.49
N LYS A 448 -17.61 53.07 0.19
CA LYS A 448 -17.85 51.93 -0.70
C LYS A 448 -17.08 50.79 -0.05
N GLY A 449 -17.79 49.77 0.42
CA GLY A 449 -17.16 48.56 0.96
C GLY A 449 -16.06 48.14 -0.02
N PRO A 450 -14.87 47.75 0.46
CA PRO A 450 -13.75 47.46 -0.42
C PRO A 450 -14.25 46.59 -1.56
N LEU A 451 -13.94 46.99 -2.80
CA LEU A 451 -14.28 46.22 -3.98
C LEU A 451 -13.91 44.77 -3.66
N GLY A 452 -14.92 43.89 -3.58
CA GLY A 452 -14.67 42.48 -3.32
C GLY A 452 -13.59 42.07 -4.30
N ASN A 453 -12.43 41.68 -3.78
CA ASN A 453 -11.31 41.28 -4.62
C ASN A 453 -11.89 40.32 -5.64
N ARG A 454 -11.77 40.68 -6.92
CA ARG A 454 -12.01 39.74 -8.00
C ARG A 454 -11.21 38.51 -7.60
N GLY A 455 -11.89 37.40 -7.31
CA GLY A 455 -11.20 36.15 -7.05
C GLY A 455 -10.17 35.99 -8.18
N PRO A 456 -8.89 35.71 -7.87
CA PRO A 456 -7.91 35.53 -8.92
C PRO A 456 -8.54 34.58 -9.93
N LYS A 457 -8.61 35.02 -11.18
CA LYS A 457 -8.94 34.13 -12.29
C LYS A 457 -8.01 32.94 -12.07
N GLY A 458 -8.58 31.75 -11.87
CA GLY A 458 -7.79 30.55 -11.63
C GLY A 458 -6.73 30.50 -12.72
N ASP A 459 -5.47 30.67 -12.32
CA ASP A 459 -4.36 30.41 -13.22
C ASP A 459 -4.52 28.95 -13.61
N SER A 460 -4.66 28.70 -14.91
CA SER A 460 -4.40 27.38 -15.46
C SER A 460 -3.07 26.94 -14.89
N GLY A 461 -3.05 25.86 -14.10
CA GLY A 461 -1.83 25.38 -13.46
C GLY A 461 -0.72 25.30 -14.49
N SER A 462 0.31 26.12 -14.32
CA SER A 462 1.53 26.00 -15.08
C SER A 462 2.14 24.65 -14.74
N LEU A 463 2.40 23.84 -15.76
CA LEU A 463 3.24 22.66 -15.64
C LEU A 463 4.57 23.13 -15.02
N GLY A 464 4.96 22.55 -13.89
CA GLY A 464 6.21 22.91 -13.22
C GLY A 464 7.38 22.81 -14.22
N PRO A 465 8.34 23.76 -14.21
CA PRO A 465 9.50 23.67 -15.08
C PRO A 465 10.26 22.37 -14.78
N PRO A 466 10.70 21.61 -15.79
CA PRO A 466 11.65 20.53 -15.59
C PRO A 466 12.87 21.06 -14.84
N GLY A 467 13.35 20.31 -13.85
CA GLY A 467 14.58 20.64 -13.14
C GLY A 467 15.72 20.90 -14.13
N ARG A 468 16.52 21.93 -13.88
CA ARG A 468 17.68 22.27 -14.71
C ARG A 468 18.57 21.03 -14.84
N GLN A 469 18.81 20.60 -16.08
CA GLN A 469 19.87 19.66 -16.40
C GLN A 469 21.19 20.27 -15.92
N GLY A 470 21.94 19.53 -15.09
CA GLY A 470 23.29 19.93 -14.71
C GLY A 470 24.14 20.15 -15.96
N PRO A 471 25.09 21.10 -15.97
CA PRO A 471 25.94 21.33 -17.13
C PRO A 471 26.64 20.02 -17.51
N GLN A 472 26.56 19.68 -18.79
CA GLN A 472 27.33 18.58 -19.37
C GLN A 472 28.81 18.83 -19.07
N GLY A 473 29.46 17.87 -18.40
CA GLY A 473 30.91 17.93 -18.21
C GLY A 473 31.60 18.04 -19.58
N PRO A 474 32.69 18.82 -19.69
CA PRO A 474 33.40 18.95 -20.96
C PRO A 474 33.81 17.55 -21.47
N PRO A 475 33.78 17.30 -22.79
CA PRO A 475 34.30 16.07 -23.37
C PRO A 475 35.73 15.86 -22.88
N GLY A 476 36.02 14.68 -22.32
CA GLY A 476 37.39 14.30 -22.00
C GLY A 476 38.25 14.34 -23.27
N GLU A 477 39.46 14.89 -23.16
CA GLU A 477 40.39 14.97 -24.28
C GLU A 477 40.59 13.57 -24.90
N PRO A 478 40.65 13.46 -26.24
CA PRO A 478 41.00 12.21 -26.90
C PRO A 478 42.36 11.72 -26.37
N GLY A 479 42.38 10.50 -25.83
CA GLY A 479 43.64 9.85 -25.45
C GLY A 479 44.59 9.78 -26.66
N PRO A 480 45.91 9.92 -26.46
CA PRO A 480 46.87 9.92 -27.55
C PRO A 480 46.73 8.64 -28.39
N VAL A 481 46.82 8.80 -29.71
CA VAL A 481 46.82 7.72 -30.69
C VAL A 481 47.89 6.70 -30.27
N GLY A 482 47.47 5.47 -29.96
CA GLY A 482 48.40 4.37 -29.72
C GLY A 482 49.28 4.15 -30.94
N GLU A 483 50.59 4.21 -30.75
CA GLU A 483 51.56 3.96 -31.81
C GLU A 483 51.33 2.58 -32.44
N ARG A 484 51.40 2.56 -33.77
CA ARG A 484 51.32 1.34 -34.59
C ARG A 484 52.47 0.41 -34.19
N GLY A 485 52.14 -0.74 -33.60
CA GLY A 485 53.13 -1.79 -33.35
C GLY A 485 53.86 -2.19 -34.64
N PRO A 486 55.19 -2.39 -34.61
CA PRO A 486 55.96 -2.70 -35.81
C PRO A 486 55.54 -4.07 -36.39
N ALA A 487 55.58 -4.17 -37.71
CA ALA A 487 55.28 -5.40 -38.44
C ALA A 487 56.23 -6.53 -38.00
N GLY A 488 55.68 -7.69 -37.64
CA GLY A 488 56.45 -8.86 -37.24
C GLY A 488 57.34 -9.37 -38.38
N PRO A 489 58.62 -9.71 -38.12
CA PRO A 489 59.49 -10.25 -39.15
C PRO A 489 59.09 -11.68 -39.54
N ARG A 490 59.17 -11.95 -40.84
CA ARG A 490 58.92 -13.24 -41.49
C ARG A 490 59.93 -14.29 -40.99
N GLY A 491 59.44 -15.47 -40.62
CA GLY A 491 60.26 -16.54 -40.03
C GLY A 491 61.32 -17.11 -40.96
N PHE A 492 62.43 -17.54 -40.34
CA PHE A 492 63.44 -18.40 -40.98
C PHE A 492 63.58 -19.73 -40.23
N SER A 493 63.82 -20.76 -41.03
CA SER A 493 63.98 -22.19 -40.73
C SER A 493 65.16 -22.51 -39.82
N GLY A 494 65.01 -23.60 -39.06
CA GLY A 494 65.81 -23.92 -37.87
C GLY A 494 67.17 -24.59 -38.08
N LEU A 495 67.88 -24.77 -36.97
CA LEU A 495 69.07 -25.60 -36.81
C LEU A 495 69.14 -26.22 -35.40
N LYS A 496 69.88 -27.32 -35.33
CA LYS A 496 69.91 -28.41 -34.34
C LYS A 496 71.02 -28.23 -33.29
N GLY A 497 70.76 -28.63 -32.03
CA GLY A 497 71.71 -29.44 -31.23
C GLY A 497 72.36 -28.88 -29.94
N SER A 498 71.98 -29.51 -28.81
CA SER A 498 72.83 -30.08 -27.72
C SER A 498 73.24 -29.28 -26.44
N LYS A 499 72.97 -29.93 -25.28
CA LYS A 499 73.70 -30.10 -23.97
C LYS A 499 74.38 -28.88 -23.30
N GLY A 500 74.38 -28.65 -21.97
CA GLY A 500 73.83 -29.32 -20.78
C GLY A 500 74.33 -28.66 -19.46
N SER A 501 73.50 -28.71 -18.41
CA SER A 501 73.74 -28.85 -16.94
C SER A 501 74.70 -27.97 -16.08
N PHE A 502 74.19 -27.70 -14.84
CA PHE A 502 74.79 -27.23 -13.55
C PHE A 502 75.28 -25.76 -13.47
N GLY A 503 75.05 -24.94 -12.44
CA GLY A 503 74.33 -25.02 -11.15
C GLY A 503 75.15 -24.37 -10.02
N THR A 504 74.74 -23.20 -9.48
CA THR A 504 75.07 -22.62 -8.14
C THR A 504 74.31 -21.28 -8.00
N GLY A 505 73.46 -21.05 -6.99
CA GLY A 505 73.83 -20.55 -5.66
C GLY A 505 73.20 -19.15 -5.46
N GLY A 506 72.11 -19.06 -4.68
CA GLY A 506 71.20 -17.89 -4.69
C GLY A 506 71.54 -16.76 -3.71
N PRO A 507 70.85 -15.60 -3.83
CA PRO A 507 70.65 -14.67 -2.74
C PRO A 507 69.22 -14.78 -2.17
N ARG A 508 69.12 -14.72 -0.84
CA ARG A 508 67.88 -14.61 -0.09
C ARG A 508 67.35 -13.17 -0.17
N GLY A 509 66.05 -13.03 -0.45
CA GLY A 509 65.23 -11.95 0.10
C GLY A 509 64.34 -11.18 -0.87
N GLN A 510 63.01 -11.34 -0.71
CA GLN A 510 62.05 -10.26 -0.41
C GLN A 510 60.67 -10.89 -0.10
N PRO A 511 59.90 -10.37 0.88
CA PRO A 511 58.49 -10.76 1.06
C PRO A 511 57.71 -10.50 -0.22
N GLY A 512 56.90 -11.46 -0.67
CA GLY A 512 56.15 -11.36 -1.92
C GLY A 512 55.14 -10.20 -1.91
N PRO A 513 54.97 -9.47 -3.03
CA PRO A 513 53.92 -8.47 -3.17
C PRO A 513 52.54 -9.13 -3.08
N LYS A 514 51.55 -8.35 -2.62
CA LYS A 514 50.13 -8.69 -2.56
C LYS A 514 49.70 -9.29 -3.91
N GLY A 515 49.07 -10.46 -3.90
CA GLY A 515 48.68 -11.18 -5.10
C GLY A 515 47.83 -10.32 -6.04
N ASP A 516 48.24 -10.25 -7.30
CA ASP A 516 47.48 -9.63 -8.38
C ASP A 516 46.14 -10.37 -8.58
N VAL A 517 45.11 -9.60 -8.93
CA VAL A 517 43.80 -10.13 -9.35
C VAL A 517 44.03 -11.06 -10.55
N GLY A 518 43.53 -12.29 -10.46
CA GLY A 518 43.65 -13.27 -11.54
C GLY A 518 43.10 -12.71 -12.86
N PRO A 519 43.73 -13.02 -14.01
CA PRO A 519 43.26 -12.55 -15.30
C PRO A 519 41.81 -12.99 -15.54
N PRO A 520 40.98 -12.19 -16.23
CA PRO A 520 39.66 -12.60 -16.66
C PRO A 520 39.76 -13.94 -17.41
N GLY A 521 38.85 -14.87 -17.10
CA GLY A 521 38.77 -16.14 -17.81
C GLY A 521 38.63 -15.94 -19.32
N PRO A 522 39.21 -16.83 -20.15
CA PRO A 522 39.18 -16.69 -21.59
C PRO A 522 37.74 -16.61 -22.11
N GLU A 523 37.52 -15.73 -23.08
CA GLU A 523 36.26 -15.59 -23.80
C GLU A 523 35.85 -16.95 -24.40
N GLY A 524 34.61 -17.38 -24.13
CA GLY A 524 34.09 -18.64 -24.65
C GLY A 524 34.11 -18.66 -26.18
N PRO A 525 34.41 -19.80 -26.83
CA PRO A 525 34.49 -19.87 -28.29
C PRO A 525 33.15 -19.46 -28.92
N PRO A 526 33.17 -18.72 -30.05
CA PRO A 526 31.96 -18.37 -30.79
C PRO A 526 31.17 -19.63 -31.15
N GLY A 527 29.85 -19.62 -30.89
CA GLY A 527 28.96 -20.70 -31.26
C GLY A 527 29.06 -21.03 -32.76
N SER A 528 29.10 -22.32 -33.08
CA SER A 528 29.20 -22.81 -34.45
C SER A 528 28.03 -22.30 -35.32
N PRO A 529 28.27 -21.90 -36.58
CA PRO A 529 27.22 -21.53 -37.51
C PRO A 529 26.20 -22.68 -37.66
N GLY A 530 24.91 -22.36 -37.59
CA GLY A 530 23.84 -23.33 -37.78
C GLY A 530 23.91 -24.00 -39.16
N PRO A 531 23.48 -25.27 -39.29
CA PRO A 531 23.56 -26.00 -40.55
C PRO A 531 22.74 -25.35 -41.65
N SER A 532 23.31 -25.29 -42.86
CA SER A 532 22.67 -24.76 -44.06
C SER A 532 21.35 -25.49 -44.35
N GLY A 533 20.28 -24.72 -44.58
CA GLY A 533 18.98 -25.25 -44.96
C GLY A 533 19.02 -26.00 -46.31
N PRO A 534 18.13 -26.99 -46.53
CA PRO A 534 18.15 -27.83 -47.72
C PRO A 534 17.87 -27.03 -49.00
N GLN A 535 18.58 -27.41 -50.06
CA GLN A 535 18.54 -26.81 -51.39
C GLN A 535 17.14 -26.87 -52.02
N GLY A 536 16.56 -25.70 -52.30
CA GLY A 536 15.31 -25.59 -53.08
C GLY A 536 15.51 -26.02 -54.54
N LYS A 537 14.52 -26.74 -55.09
CA LYS A 537 14.52 -27.20 -56.49
C LYS A 537 14.54 -26.01 -57.48
N PRO A 538 15.14 -26.17 -58.68
CA PRO A 538 15.35 -25.06 -59.61
C PRO A 538 14.04 -24.46 -60.13
N GLY A 539 13.84 -23.16 -59.87
CA GLY A 539 12.79 -22.34 -60.45
C GLY A 539 13.31 -21.56 -61.65
N ILE A 540 12.56 -21.64 -62.74
CA ILE A 540 12.70 -21.08 -64.08
C ILE A 540 13.08 -19.58 -64.08
N SER A 541 14.02 -19.20 -64.96
CA SER A 541 14.50 -17.81 -65.13
C SER A 541 13.43 -16.82 -65.58
N GLY A 542 13.47 -15.63 -64.96
CA GLY A 542 13.32 -14.36 -65.67
C GLY A 542 12.40 -13.33 -65.02
N LYS A 543 12.99 -12.29 -64.40
CA LYS A 543 13.02 -10.90 -64.91
C LYS A 543 13.68 -9.98 -63.87
N THR A 544 14.68 -9.23 -64.31
CA THR A 544 15.43 -8.26 -63.50
C THR A 544 14.62 -7.00 -63.25
N GLY A 545 14.57 -6.54 -62.00
CA GLY A 545 14.17 -5.21 -61.54
C GLY A 545 13.89 -5.27 -60.04
N SER A 546 14.37 -4.40 -59.14
CA SER A 546 15.02 -3.09 -59.16
C SER A 546 15.98 -3.00 -57.93
N PRO A 547 16.87 -2.00 -57.80
CA PRO A 547 17.77 -1.89 -56.64
C PRO A 547 16.99 -1.74 -55.32
N GLY A 548 17.23 -2.63 -54.34
CA GLY A 548 16.59 -2.58 -53.03
C GLY A 548 17.03 -1.38 -52.18
N GLN A 549 16.08 -0.81 -51.41
CA GLN A 549 16.34 0.24 -50.43
C GLN A 549 17.32 -0.24 -49.33
N ARG A 550 18.16 0.69 -48.86
CA ARG A 550 19.06 0.51 -47.71
C ARG A 550 18.24 0.14 -46.46
N GLY A 551 18.53 -1.02 -45.85
CA GLY A 551 17.92 -1.45 -44.60
C GLY A 551 18.20 -0.49 -43.44
N ALA A 552 17.22 -0.29 -42.57
CA ALA A 552 17.34 0.53 -41.37
C ALA A 552 18.35 -0.06 -40.37
N THR A 553 19.10 0.82 -39.70
CA THR A 553 20.02 0.48 -38.60
C THR A 553 19.24 -0.21 -37.48
N GLY A 554 19.72 -1.37 -37.01
CA GLY A 554 19.09 -2.11 -35.91
C GLY A 554 19.06 -1.30 -34.60
N PRO A 555 18.07 -1.55 -33.72
CA PRO A 555 17.97 -0.85 -32.44
C PRO A 555 19.17 -1.15 -31.53
N LYS A 556 19.59 -0.13 -30.77
CA LYS A 556 20.65 -0.23 -29.77
C LYS A 556 20.23 -1.20 -28.66
N GLY A 557 21.08 -2.16 -28.32
CA GLY A 557 20.82 -3.13 -27.24
C GLY A 557 20.58 -2.45 -25.88
N GLU A 558 19.68 -3.02 -25.10
CA GLU A 558 19.34 -2.52 -23.76
C GLU A 558 20.51 -2.68 -22.78
N PRO A 559 20.66 -1.77 -21.79
CA PRO A 559 21.66 -1.89 -20.75
C PRO A 559 21.46 -3.16 -19.90
N GLY A 560 22.55 -3.86 -19.61
CA GLY A 560 22.52 -5.03 -18.73
C GLY A 560 22.01 -4.70 -17.32
N ILE A 561 21.25 -5.63 -16.76
CA ILE A 561 20.60 -5.52 -15.45
C ILE A 561 21.68 -5.48 -14.35
N GLN A 562 21.53 -4.55 -13.41
CA GLN A 562 22.43 -4.42 -12.27
C GLN A 562 22.33 -5.67 -11.37
N GLY A 563 23.48 -6.28 -11.05
CA GLY A 563 23.53 -7.45 -10.17
C GLY A 563 23.04 -7.14 -8.75
N PRO A 564 22.49 -8.12 -8.03
CA PRO A 564 21.95 -7.91 -6.69
C PRO A 564 23.07 -7.52 -5.68
N PRO A 565 22.73 -6.76 -4.63
CA PRO A 565 23.67 -6.41 -3.56
C PRO A 565 24.29 -7.67 -2.91
N GLY A 566 25.59 -7.63 -2.63
CA GLY A 566 26.29 -8.71 -1.94
C GLY A 566 25.73 -8.94 -0.53
N LEU A 567 25.66 -10.21 -0.12
CA LEU A 567 25.17 -10.60 1.21
C LEU A 567 26.04 -10.01 2.33
N PRO A 568 25.46 -9.64 3.49
CA PRO A 568 26.21 -9.20 4.66
C PRO A 568 27.23 -10.25 5.10
N GLY A 569 28.43 -9.79 5.48
CA GLY A 569 29.48 -10.67 6.01
C GLY A 569 29.07 -11.33 7.33
N PRO A 570 29.58 -12.54 7.64
CA PRO A 570 29.24 -13.24 8.86
C PRO A 570 29.70 -12.46 10.11
N PRO A 571 29.01 -12.60 11.26
CA PRO A 571 29.40 -12.00 12.52
C PRO A 571 30.82 -12.41 12.93
N GLY A 572 31.60 -11.46 13.44
CA GLY A 572 32.94 -11.72 13.96
C GLY A 572 32.91 -12.68 15.17
N PRO A 573 33.97 -13.46 15.39
CA PRO A 573 34.03 -14.39 16.50
C PRO A 573 33.99 -13.66 17.86
N PRO A 574 33.40 -14.27 18.90
CA PRO A 574 33.35 -13.69 20.24
C PRO A 574 34.75 -13.42 20.79
N GLY A 575 34.95 -12.23 21.36
CA GLY A 575 36.19 -11.88 22.06
C GLY A 575 36.35 -12.70 23.34
N ASN A 576 37.45 -13.45 23.45
CA ASN A 576 37.85 -14.11 24.69
C ASN A 576 38.31 -13.06 25.70
N SER A 577 37.45 -12.74 26.65
CA SER A 577 37.85 -12.22 27.95
C SER A 577 38.10 -13.41 28.89
N SER A 578 39.37 -13.83 29.01
CA SER A 578 39.79 -14.61 30.17
C SER A 578 39.99 -13.67 31.36
N PRO A 579 39.45 -13.97 32.56
CA PRO A 579 40.00 -13.42 33.78
C PRO A 579 41.16 -14.32 34.23
N TYR A 580 42.33 -13.73 34.43
CA TYR A 580 43.38 -14.01 35.44
C TYR A 580 44.72 -13.42 34.99
#